data_AF-A0A955Q6R0-F1
#
_entry.id   AF-A0A955Q6R0-F1
#
_cell.length_a   1.000
_cell.length_b   1.000
_cell.length_c   1.000
_cell.angle_alpha   90.00
_cell.angle_beta   90.00
_cell.angle_gamma   90.00
#
_symmetry.space_group_name_H-M   'P 1'
#
loop_
_entity.id
_entity.type
_entity.pdbx_description
1 polymer ?
#
loop_
_entity_poly.entity_id
_entity_poly.type
_entity_poly.pdbx_seq_one_letter_code
_entity_poly.pdbx_strand_id
1 'polypeptide(L)'
;RQLEFLADASAVQFTRYPQGLTSALKKIGGLVEGSAIHHPMGHEVSHMFFSQSLYSGMDSFFSTHPSLAKRIKRLDPSFTGEFPEIDGADVKTGLIHALSGSPADGDEMEKEFTGSLSSLTTPSNEWQTTPQDIVNQVGELTPAHLDHVHHLLDHIPIALRHAAHEPMGAQALILVLLLWSKVDQREIQKHRMAELVDSRLTQEMLILEGSLTTLDPQARLPLIDMAIPTLKNLSHEQYERFKKSVLQILPETGQGAMFGWTVRHVLLRHLEPFFYGERAPRVRNVSLKDVQVHCEVLLSTLAHQGHENESDACSSFNQARGEVQLPDLQLRDSDRCTLTVLDIALANLAQVTPSEKRILLQGCTVCVRADQQATIEELELLRAISDGLGCPMPPILVPAH
;
A
#
# COMPACT_ATOMS: atom_id res chain seq x y z
N ARG A 1 -7.63 31.75 4.24
CA ARG A 1 -8.26 31.06 5.40
C ARG A 1 -9.09 29.82 5.04
N GLN A 2 -10.18 29.89 4.23
CA GLN A 2 -10.99 28.69 3.91
C GLN A 2 -10.23 27.64 3.09
N LEU A 3 -9.30 28.07 2.23
CA LEU A 3 -8.42 27.18 1.44
C LEU A 3 -7.59 26.24 2.31
N GLU A 4 -7.15 26.67 3.49
CA GLU A 4 -6.40 25.80 4.43
C GLU A 4 -7.27 24.69 5.00
N PHE A 5 -8.52 24.99 5.37
CA PHE A 5 -9.44 23.95 5.82
C PHE A 5 -9.80 22.97 4.70
N LEU A 6 -9.89 23.47 3.47
CA LEU A 6 -10.07 22.62 2.30
C LEU A 6 -8.83 21.74 2.07
N ALA A 7 -7.63 22.29 2.18
CA ALA A 7 -6.38 21.55 2.06
C ALA A 7 -6.25 20.47 3.15
N ASP A 8 -6.58 20.80 4.41
CA ASP A 8 -6.62 19.85 5.52
C ASP A 8 -7.63 18.73 5.26
N ALA A 9 -8.85 19.09 4.84
CA ALA A 9 -9.90 18.11 4.51
C ALA A 9 -9.50 17.23 3.33
N SER A 10 -8.89 17.81 2.29
CA SER A 10 -8.36 17.06 1.14
C SER A 10 -7.22 16.13 1.55
N ALA A 11 -6.28 16.58 2.39
CA ALA A 11 -5.19 15.76 2.90
C ALA A 11 -5.74 14.57 3.70
N VAL A 12 -6.73 14.78 4.56
CA VAL A 12 -7.43 13.68 5.26
C VAL A 12 -8.20 12.78 4.29
N GLN A 13 -8.87 13.35 3.28
CA GLN A 13 -9.58 12.57 2.28
C GLN A 13 -8.63 11.66 1.48
N PHE A 14 -7.44 12.15 1.12
CA PHE A 14 -6.46 11.39 0.34
C PHE A 14 -5.71 10.36 1.19
N THR A 15 -5.31 10.72 2.42
CA THR A 15 -4.56 9.81 3.31
C THR A 15 -5.44 8.86 4.10
N ARG A 16 -6.72 9.22 4.29
CA ARG A 16 -7.68 8.53 5.18
C ARG A 16 -7.19 8.41 6.63
N TYR A 17 -6.24 9.27 7.03
CA TYR A 17 -5.60 9.21 8.34
C TYR A 17 -5.55 10.60 8.99
N PRO A 18 -6.65 11.07 9.61
CA PRO A 18 -6.73 12.40 10.21
C PRO A 18 -5.76 12.60 11.38
N GLN A 19 -5.41 11.53 12.08
CA GLN A 19 -4.48 11.58 13.21
C GLN A 19 -3.07 11.94 12.77
N GLY A 20 -2.60 11.48 11.60
CA GLY A 20 -1.27 11.82 11.09
C GLY A 20 -1.10 13.32 10.85
N LEU A 21 -2.07 13.94 10.17
CA LEU A 21 -2.08 15.39 9.98
C LEU A 21 -2.21 16.14 11.31
N THR A 22 -3.07 15.65 12.20
CA THR A 22 -3.26 16.25 13.53
C THR A 22 -1.97 16.23 14.35
N SER A 23 -1.27 15.09 14.41
CA SER A 23 0.01 14.95 15.10
C SER A 23 1.08 15.84 14.50
N ALA A 24 1.17 15.93 13.17
CA ALA A 24 2.10 16.84 12.51
C ALA A 24 1.84 18.31 12.89
N LEU A 25 0.57 18.74 12.90
CA LEU A 25 0.18 20.11 13.29
C LEU A 25 0.43 20.37 14.78
N LYS A 26 0.21 19.37 15.66
CA LYS A 26 0.56 19.45 17.08
C LYS A 26 2.08 19.62 17.27
N LYS A 27 2.90 18.86 16.53
CA LYS A 27 4.36 19.01 16.55
C LYS A 27 4.82 20.39 16.09
N ILE A 28 4.25 20.91 14.98
CA ILE A 28 4.57 22.26 14.49
C ILE A 28 4.22 23.34 15.52
N GLY A 29 3.06 23.23 16.18
CA GLY A 29 2.66 24.20 17.20
C GLY A 29 3.39 24.06 18.54
N GLY A 30 4.05 22.92 18.75
CA GLY A 30 4.79 22.55 19.95
C GLY A 30 6.29 22.86 19.93
N LEU A 31 6.82 23.23 18.76
CA LEU A 31 8.24 23.53 18.59
C LEU A 31 8.64 24.78 19.38
N VAL A 32 9.51 24.61 20.39
CA VAL A 32 9.91 25.67 21.34
C VAL A 32 10.64 26.83 20.64
N GLU A 33 11.43 26.54 19.61
CA GLU A 33 12.10 27.55 18.78
C GLU A 33 11.13 28.33 17.87
N GLY A 34 9.90 27.83 17.70
CA GLY A 34 8.92 28.35 16.75
C GLY A 34 9.31 28.07 15.29
N SER A 35 8.63 28.71 14.35
CA SER A 35 8.90 28.56 12.90
C SER A 35 9.47 29.83 12.26
N ALA A 36 10.15 30.64 13.06
CA ALA A 36 10.62 31.94 12.60
C ALA A 36 11.82 31.81 11.65
N ILE A 37 11.73 32.51 10.53
CA ILE A 37 12.82 32.56 9.56
C ILE A 37 13.60 33.84 9.82
N HIS A 38 14.80 33.68 10.39
CA HIS A 38 15.73 34.79 10.58
C HIS A 38 16.49 35.08 9.28
N HIS A 39 15.80 35.69 8.31
CA HIS A 39 16.40 36.13 7.05
C HIS A 39 15.87 37.52 6.63
N PRO A 40 16.70 38.45 6.12
CA PRO A 40 16.27 39.81 5.75
C PRO A 40 15.12 39.85 4.74
N MET A 41 15.04 38.85 3.86
CA MET A 41 13.96 38.67 2.86
C MET A 41 12.90 37.64 3.29
N GLY A 42 12.87 37.23 4.56
CA GLY A 42 11.96 36.19 5.06
C GLY A 42 10.47 36.53 4.86
N HIS A 43 10.15 37.83 4.78
CA HIS A 43 8.81 38.32 4.47
C HIS A 43 8.36 38.00 3.03
N GLU A 44 9.29 37.91 2.08
CA GLU A 44 8.94 37.62 0.68
C GLU A 44 8.54 36.15 0.48
N VAL A 45 9.08 35.24 1.30
CA VAL A 45 8.81 33.80 1.20
C VAL A 45 7.89 33.27 2.30
N SER A 46 7.47 34.11 3.26
CA SER A 46 6.67 33.69 4.42
C SER A 46 5.35 32.99 4.04
N HIS A 47 4.78 33.36 2.89
CA HIS A 47 3.56 32.78 2.34
C HIS A 47 3.74 31.36 1.77
N MET A 48 4.98 30.88 1.61
CA MET A 48 5.29 29.51 1.19
C MET A 48 5.42 28.53 2.37
N PHE A 49 5.48 29.03 3.61
CA PHE A 49 5.69 28.18 4.80
C PHE A 49 4.37 27.84 5.50
N PHE A 50 4.30 26.62 6.06
CA PHE A 50 3.11 26.08 6.73
C PHE A 50 2.76 26.77 8.05
N SER A 51 3.74 27.42 8.69
CA SER A 51 3.64 28.05 10.00
C SER A 51 4.11 29.51 9.96
N GLN A 52 3.56 30.32 10.85
CA GLN A 52 3.75 31.77 10.88
C GLN A 52 5.21 32.10 11.26
N SER A 53 5.95 32.73 10.35
CA SER A 53 7.41 32.87 10.43
C SER A 53 7.93 34.19 11.04
N LEU A 54 7.07 34.96 11.72
CA LEU A 54 7.42 36.29 12.26
C LEU A 54 7.05 36.42 13.75
N TYR A 55 8.07 36.65 14.59
CA TYR A 55 7.94 37.04 15.99
C TYR A 55 7.63 38.54 16.09
N SER A 56 6.37 38.93 16.32
CA SER A 56 6.03 40.17 17.05
C SER A 56 4.53 40.26 17.36
N GLY A 57 4.19 40.64 18.60
CA GLY A 57 2.84 40.68 19.20
C GLY A 57 1.81 41.63 18.56
N MET A 58 1.53 41.47 17.27
CA MET A 58 0.44 42.14 16.53
C MET A 58 -0.42 41.10 15.77
N ASP A 59 -0.79 40.01 16.46
CA ASP A 59 -1.32 38.77 15.89
C ASP A 59 -2.76 38.76 15.33
N SER A 60 -3.47 39.89 15.26
CA SER A 60 -4.89 39.85 14.82
C SER A 60 -5.14 40.26 13.37
N PHE A 61 -4.24 41.02 12.73
CA PHE A 61 -4.56 41.74 11.48
C PHE A 61 -3.99 41.14 10.19
N PHE A 62 -3.00 40.23 10.27
CA PHE A 62 -2.31 39.72 9.07
C PHE A 62 -2.24 38.18 8.95
N SER A 63 -2.93 37.40 9.79
CA SER A 63 -2.97 35.94 9.63
C SER A 63 -3.78 35.55 8.38
N THR A 64 -3.07 35.33 7.27
CA THR A 64 -3.60 34.78 6.00
C THR A 64 -4.14 33.36 6.19
N HIS A 65 -3.67 32.66 7.24
CA HIS A 65 -4.06 31.31 7.63
C HIS A 65 -4.83 31.30 8.96
N PRO A 66 -5.75 30.33 9.17
CA PRO A 66 -6.36 30.10 10.47
C PRO A 66 -5.32 29.52 11.44
N SER A 67 -5.42 29.89 12.73
CA SER A 67 -4.53 29.37 13.79
C SER A 67 -4.48 27.84 13.82
N LEU A 68 -3.32 27.26 14.12
CA LEU A 68 -3.13 25.80 14.21
C LEU A 68 -4.16 25.14 15.13
N ALA A 69 -4.45 25.73 16.29
CA ALA A 69 -5.47 25.21 17.20
C ALA A 69 -6.87 25.07 16.57
N LYS A 70 -7.25 25.98 15.67
CA LYS A 70 -8.55 25.92 14.94
C LYS A 70 -8.54 24.86 13.85
N ARG A 71 -7.38 24.58 13.24
CA ARG A 71 -7.20 23.51 12.25
C ARG A 71 -7.25 22.16 12.94
N ILE A 72 -6.46 21.99 14.00
CA ILE A 72 -6.42 20.77 14.82
C ILE A 72 -7.81 20.46 15.39
N LYS A 73 -8.50 21.44 16.01
CA LYS A 73 -9.83 21.21 16.59
C LYS A 73 -10.91 20.78 15.58
N ARG A 74 -10.71 21.05 14.28
CA ARG A 74 -11.61 20.55 13.22
C ARG A 74 -11.30 19.12 12.80
N LEU A 75 -10.05 18.69 12.93
CA LEU A 75 -9.59 17.33 12.61
C LEU A 75 -9.77 16.40 13.81
N ASP A 76 -9.55 16.91 15.01
CA ASP A 76 -9.62 16.26 16.30
C ASP A 76 -10.45 17.13 17.27
N PRO A 77 -11.77 16.90 17.37
CA PRO A 77 -12.64 17.64 18.27
C PRO A 77 -12.28 17.52 19.75
N SER A 78 -11.50 16.49 20.12
CA SER A 78 -11.04 16.26 21.51
C SER A 78 -9.86 17.16 21.91
N PHE A 79 -9.26 17.88 20.94
CA PHE A 79 -8.13 18.74 21.19
C PHE A 79 -8.44 19.85 22.21
N THR A 80 -7.67 19.85 23.31
CA THR A 80 -7.83 20.77 24.45
C THR A 80 -7.24 22.15 24.19
N GLY A 81 -6.35 22.29 23.20
CA GLY A 81 -5.61 23.53 22.92
C GLY A 81 -4.14 23.50 23.35
N GLU A 82 -3.71 22.41 24.00
CA GLU A 82 -2.34 22.24 24.48
C GLU A 82 -1.46 21.60 23.41
N PHE A 83 -0.24 22.13 23.24
CA PHE A 83 0.76 21.62 22.32
C PHE A 83 1.87 20.91 23.12
N PRO A 84 2.39 19.77 22.64
CA PRO A 84 3.55 19.13 23.26
C PRO A 84 4.78 20.04 23.12
N GLU A 85 5.65 20.16 24.13
CA GLU A 85 6.90 20.89 23.97
C GLU A 85 7.91 20.04 23.17
N ILE A 86 8.45 20.59 22.09
CA ILE A 86 9.43 19.90 21.23
C ILE A 86 10.71 20.75 21.15
N ASP A 87 11.84 20.17 21.55
CA ASP A 87 13.15 20.80 21.44
C ASP A 87 13.61 20.86 19.96
N GLY A 88 14.17 21.99 19.54
CA GLY A 88 14.71 22.19 18.19
C GLY A 88 15.90 21.26 17.89
N ALA A 89 16.61 20.80 18.92
CA ALA A 89 17.69 19.81 18.78
C ALA A 89 17.18 18.47 18.23
N ASP A 90 16.01 18.00 18.68
CA ASP A 90 15.40 16.73 18.24
C ASP A 90 14.92 16.83 16.80
N VAL A 91 14.38 17.98 16.41
CA VAL A 91 13.97 18.24 15.02
C VAL A 91 15.17 18.25 14.09
N LYS A 92 16.29 18.88 14.48
CA LYS A 92 17.51 18.93 13.67
C LYS A 92 18.13 17.54 13.50
N THR A 93 18.13 16.74 14.56
CA THR A 93 18.58 15.34 14.53
C THR A 93 17.68 14.52 13.60
N GLY A 94 16.35 14.61 13.74
CA GLY A 94 15.39 13.94 12.87
C GLY A 94 15.46 14.38 11.40
N LEU A 95 15.73 15.66 11.12
CA LEU A 95 15.86 16.19 9.76
C LEU A 95 17.15 15.69 9.09
N ILE A 96 18.27 15.67 9.82
CA ILE A 96 19.53 15.09 9.35
C ILE A 96 19.32 13.60 9.08
N HIS A 97 18.60 12.90 9.95
CA HIS A 97 18.28 11.49 9.79
C HIS A 97 17.43 11.21 8.54
N ALA A 98 16.37 12.00 8.34
CA ALA A 98 15.47 11.91 7.19
C ALA A 98 16.16 12.24 5.86
N LEU A 99 17.08 13.21 5.84
CA LEU A 99 17.86 13.58 4.66
C LEU A 99 19.02 12.60 4.38
N SER A 100 19.44 11.82 5.38
CA SER A 100 20.52 10.83 5.26
C SER A 100 20.02 9.41 4.96
N GLY A 101 18.70 9.21 4.86
CA GLY A 101 18.09 7.92 4.52
C GLY A 101 18.24 6.82 5.57
N SER A 102 18.69 7.13 6.80
CA SER A 102 18.72 6.15 7.89
C SER A 102 17.35 6.09 8.61
N PRO A 103 16.94 4.95 9.17
CA PRO A 103 15.72 4.83 9.98
C PRO A 103 15.96 5.38 11.39
N ALA A 104 15.21 6.40 11.81
CA ALA A 104 15.35 6.98 13.14
C ALA A 104 15.05 5.90 14.19
N ASP A 105 15.95 5.73 15.17
CA ASP A 105 15.73 4.85 16.31
C ASP A 105 14.38 5.20 16.98
N GLY A 106 13.45 4.25 16.98
CA GLY A 106 12.09 4.40 17.51
C GLY A 106 11.98 4.45 19.04
N ASP A 107 13.09 4.54 19.76
CA ASP A 107 13.14 4.32 21.22
C ASP A 107 12.69 5.51 22.08
N GLU A 108 12.49 6.71 21.53
CA GLU A 108 12.11 7.88 22.33
C GLU A 108 10.60 8.17 22.36
N MET A 109 9.77 7.43 21.63
CA MET A 109 8.33 7.68 21.54
C MET A 109 7.51 7.14 22.73
N GLU A 110 8.11 6.34 23.63
CA GLU A 110 7.39 5.68 24.73
C GLU A 110 7.27 6.48 26.05
N LYS A 111 7.98 7.60 26.24
CA LYS A 111 8.10 8.19 27.59
C LYS A 111 7.11 9.28 27.99
N GLU A 112 6.32 9.85 27.08
CA GLU A 112 5.41 10.96 27.42
C GLU A 112 3.90 10.66 27.35
N PHE A 113 3.50 9.41 27.04
CA PHE A 113 2.11 8.98 27.10
C PHE A 113 1.84 8.02 28.26
N THR A 114 2.28 8.37 29.47
CA THR A 114 1.88 7.68 30.72
C THR A 114 0.73 8.40 31.41
N GLY A 115 -0.31 8.73 30.64
CA GLY A 115 -1.61 9.18 31.14
C GLY A 115 -2.58 8.01 31.25
N SER A 116 -2.46 7.22 32.32
CA SER A 116 -3.40 6.22 32.84
C SER A 116 -4.53 5.73 31.89
N LEU A 117 -4.22 4.71 31.08
CA LEU A 117 -5.22 3.77 30.53
C LEU A 117 -4.86 2.35 30.94
N SER A 118 -4.76 2.13 32.25
CA SER A 118 -4.75 0.80 32.84
C SER A 118 -6.15 0.19 32.74
N SER A 119 -6.46 -0.43 31.60
CA SER A 119 -7.36 -1.57 31.46
C SER A 119 -7.53 -1.81 29.97
N LEU A 120 -6.85 -2.82 29.43
CA LEU A 120 -7.24 -3.69 28.30
C LEU A 120 -6.08 -4.62 27.88
N THR A 121 -5.16 -4.96 28.80
CA THR A 121 -4.14 -5.99 28.55
C THR A 121 -4.71 -7.38 28.80
N THR A 122 -5.18 -8.00 27.73
CA THR A 122 -4.91 -9.40 27.36
C THR A 122 -5.34 -9.56 25.91
N PRO A 123 -4.44 -9.80 24.94
CA PRO A 123 -4.85 -10.43 23.70
C PRO A 123 -5.13 -11.89 24.07
N SER A 124 -6.40 -12.20 24.31
CA SER A 124 -6.87 -13.57 24.28
C SER A 124 -6.57 -14.13 22.89
N ASN A 125 -5.82 -15.24 22.89
CA ASN A 125 -5.57 -16.13 21.78
C ASN A 125 -6.81 -16.36 20.87
N GLU A 126 -6.48 -16.65 19.61
CA GLU A 126 -7.29 -17.33 18.57
C GLU A 126 -8.31 -16.49 17.78
N TRP A 127 -7.97 -16.29 16.50
CA TRP A 127 -8.87 -16.29 15.34
C TRP A 127 -10.26 -15.67 15.50
N GLN A 128 -10.39 -14.34 15.38
CA GLN A 128 -11.70 -13.70 15.17
C GLN A 128 -11.69 -12.50 14.21
N THR A 129 -10.76 -12.40 13.26
CA THR A 129 -11.00 -11.50 12.11
C THR A 129 -12.01 -12.18 11.18
N THR A 130 -13.26 -11.74 11.21
CA THR A 130 -14.27 -12.22 10.26
C THR A 130 -13.96 -11.68 8.85
N PRO A 131 -14.46 -12.31 7.77
CA PRO A 131 -14.37 -11.76 6.42
C PRO A 131 -14.93 -10.33 6.32
N GLN A 132 -15.94 -10.02 7.15
CA GLN A 132 -16.49 -8.67 7.26
C GLN A 132 -15.49 -7.69 7.87
N ASP A 133 -14.70 -8.09 8.87
CA ASP A 133 -13.69 -7.22 9.49
C ASP A 133 -12.59 -6.84 8.50
N ILE A 134 -12.14 -7.78 7.65
CA ILE A 134 -11.14 -7.50 6.60
C ILE A 134 -11.70 -6.51 5.58
N VAL A 135 -12.95 -6.69 5.15
CA VAL A 135 -13.57 -5.76 4.20
C VAL A 135 -13.88 -4.40 4.84
N ASN A 136 -14.19 -4.36 6.14
CA ASN A 136 -14.36 -3.11 6.87
C ASN A 136 -13.03 -2.34 7.00
N GLN A 137 -11.89 -3.03 6.99
CA GLN A 137 -10.57 -2.40 6.96
C GLN A 137 -10.20 -1.81 5.59
N VAL A 138 -10.98 -2.06 4.52
CA VAL A 138 -10.70 -1.52 3.18
C VAL A 138 -10.78 0.01 3.20
N GLY A 139 -9.61 0.64 3.01
CA GLY A 139 -9.47 2.09 3.07
C GLY A 139 -9.46 2.68 4.48
N GLU A 140 -9.33 1.89 5.55
CA GLU A 140 -9.18 2.38 6.92
C GLU A 140 -7.79 2.01 7.49
N LEU A 141 -7.11 2.99 8.09
CA LEU A 141 -5.81 2.81 8.75
C LEU A 141 -6.00 2.79 10.27
N THR A 142 -5.54 1.73 10.93
CA THR A 142 -5.63 1.55 12.39
C THR A 142 -4.23 1.69 13.02
N PRO A 143 -4.13 1.98 14.34
CA PRO A 143 -2.83 1.98 15.02
C PRO A 143 -2.06 0.66 14.88
N ALA A 144 -2.75 -0.48 14.97
CA ALA A 144 -2.13 -1.80 14.76
C ALA A 144 -1.55 -1.96 13.35
N HIS A 145 -2.18 -1.40 12.32
CA HIS A 145 -1.60 -1.37 10.97
C HIS A 145 -0.32 -0.53 10.93
N LEU A 146 -0.24 0.58 11.65
CA LEU A 146 0.95 1.42 11.70
C LEU A 146 2.11 0.73 12.42
N ASP A 147 1.84 0.11 13.56
CA ASP A 147 2.86 -0.63 14.30
C ASP A 147 3.41 -1.80 13.48
N HIS A 148 2.53 -2.53 12.81
CA HIS A 148 2.92 -3.60 11.88
C HIS A 148 3.77 -3.05 10.71
N VAL A 149 3.40 -1.91 10.13
CA VAL A 149 4.17 -1.29 9.05
C VAL A 149 5.53 -0.81 9.54
N HIS A 150 5.64 -0.20 10.72
CA HIS A 150 6.93 0.19 11.29
C HIS A 150 7.83 -1.03 11.50
N HIS A 151 7.31 -2.07 12.15
CA HIS A 151 8.04 -3.32 12.33
C HIS A 151 8.50 -3.89 10.99
N LEU A 152 7.61 -3.94 10.00
CA LEU A 152 7.96 -4.42 8.67
C LEU A 152 9.09 -3.57 8.04
N LEU A 153 8.96 -2.24 8.04
CA LEU A 153 9.93 -1.32 7.44
C LEU A 153 11.31 -1.41 8.08
N ASP A 154 11.39 -1.65 9.40
CA ASP A 154 12.64 -1.79 10.14
C ASP A 154 13.39 -3.07 9.75
N HIS A 155 12.66 -4.11 9.38
CA HIS A 155 13.22 -5.41 8.97
C HIS A 155 13.53 -5.49 7.47
N ILE A 156 13.24 -4.45 6.68
CA ILE A 156 13.65 -4.40 5.27
C ILE A 156 15.13 -4.00 5.17
N PRO A 157 15.98 -4.83 4.53
CA PRO A 157 17.37 -4.49 4.27
C PRO A 157 17.51 -3.12 3.61
N ILE A 158 18.40 -2.27 4.16
CA ILE A 158 18.55 -0.89 3.71
C ILE A 158 18.92 -0.79 2.21
N ALA A 159 19.69 -1.75 1.69
CA ALA A 159 20.02 -1.83 0.28
C ALA A 159 18.76 -1.93 -0.62
N LEU A 160 17.75 -2.71 -0.21
CA LEU A 160 16.50 -2.85 -0.96
C LEU A 160 15.65 -1.57 -0.87
N ARG A 161 15.61 -0.92 0.30
CA ARG A 161 14.93 0.38 0.46
C ARG A 161 15.57 1.45 -0.40
N HIS A 162 16.91 1.53 -0.43
CA HIS A 162 17.63 2.47 -1.27
C HIS A 162 17.39 2.19 -2.76
N ALA A 163 17.44 0.92 -3.17
CA ALA A 163 17.16 0.52 -4.55
C ALA A 163 15.76 0.95 -4.99
N ALA A 164 14.73 0.79 -4.16
CA ALA A 164 13.36 1.23 -4.48
C ALA A 164 13.26 2.74 -4.80
N HIS A 165 14.18 3.57 -4.30
CA HIS A 165 14.18 5.03 -4.49
C HIS A 165 15.11 5.51 -5.61
N GLU A 166 15.82 4.60 -6.29
CA GLU A 166 16.77 4.92 -7.36
C GLU A 166 16.28 4.32 -8.70
N PRO A 167 16.26 5.04 -9.84
CA PRO A 167 15.59 4.56 -11.05
C PRO A 167 16.11 3.23 -11.61
N MET A 168 17.43 2.98 -11.52
CA MET A 168 18.01 1.71 -11.96
C MET A 168 17.77 0.62 -10.90
N GLY A 169 18.01 0.93 -9.62
CA GLY A 169 17.73 0.06 -8.48
C GLY A 169 16.27 -0.38 -8.40
N ALA A 170 15.30 0.47 -8.71
CA ALA A 170 13.88 0.16 -8.66
C ALA A 170 13.51 -0.85 -9.75
N GLN A 171 14.05 -0.68 -10.96
CA GLN A 171 13.88 -1.67 -12.03
C GLN A 171 14.54 -3.00 -11.64
N ALA A 172 15.77 -2.97 -11.12
CA ALA A 172 16.48 -4.17 -10.68
C ALA A 172 15.71 -4.91 -9.59
N LEU A 173 15.25 -4.20 -8.58
CA LEU A 173 14.48 -4.72 -7.45
C LEU A 173 13.26 -5.51 -7.91
N ILE A 174 12.44 -4.95 -8.80
CA ILE A 174 11.26 -5.64 -9.34
C ILE A 174 11.68 -6.92 -10.07
N LEU A 175 12.68 -6.85 -10.94
CA LEU A 175 13.12 -7.99 -11.73
C LEU A 175 13.67 -9.11 -10.84
N VAL A 176 14.48 -8.80 -9.82
CA VAL A 176 15.00 -9.83 -8.92
C VAL A 176 13.90 -10.42 -8.03
N LEU A 177 12.93 -9.63 -7.57
CA LEU A 177 11.78 -10.15 -6.82
C LEU A 177 11.00 -11.19 -7.64
N LEU A 178 10.81 -10.95 -8.94
CA LEU A 178 10.14 -11.90 -9.85
C LEU A 178 10.98 -13.17 -10.10
N LEU A 179 12.31 -13.06 -10.13
CA LEU A 179 13.22 -14.19 -10.27
C LEU A 179 13.31 -15.09 -9.03
N TRP A 180 13.08 -14.53 -7.83
CA TRP A 180 13.35 -15.24 -6.57
C TRP A 180 12.40 -16.42 -6.29
N SER A 181 11.35 -16.62 -7.10
CA SER A 181 10.34 -17.67 -6.85
C SER A 181 10.80 -19.12 -7.04
N LYS A 182 11.99 -19.41 -7.61
CA LYS A 182 12.53 -20.79 -7.72
C LYS A 182 14.04 -20.88 -7.50
N VAL A 183 14.49 -21.83 -6.66
CA VAL A 183 15.92 -22.19 -6.51
C VAL A 183 16.42 -22.96 -7.73
N ASP A 184 15.61 -23.89 -8.26
CA ASP A 184 16.02 -24.82 -9.33
C ASP A 184 16.08 -24.20 -10.74
N GLN A 185 15.46 -23.03 -10.95
CA GLN A 185 15.44 -22.34 -12.25
C GLN A 185 16.21 -21.02 -12.27
N ARG A 186 16.84 -20.67 -11.14
CA ARG A 186 17.51 -19.38 -10.94
C ARG A 186 18.58 -19.11 -12.00
N GLU A 187 19.45 -20.09 -12.28
CA GLU A 187 20.54 -19.92 -13.25
C GLU A 187 20.04 -19.83 -14.71
N ILE A 188 18.97 -20.55 -15.06
CA ILE A 188 18.36 -20.48 -16.40
C ILE A 188 17.68 -19.12 -16.60
N GLN A 189 16.95 -18.65 -15.59
CA GLN A 189 16.28 -17.36 -15.64
C GLN A 189 17.29 -16.20 -15.62
N LYS A 190 18.39 -16.31 -14.87
CA LYS A 190 19.52 -15.36 -14.90
C LYS A 190 20.14 -15.25 -16.29
N HIS A 191 20.36 -16.39 -16.96
CA HIS A 191 20.93 -16.38 -18.30
C HIS A 191 19.99 -15.72 -19.30
N ARG A 192 18.69 -16.05 -19.27
CA ARG A 192 17.67 -15.36 -20.09
C ARG A 192 17.61 -13.87 -19.77
N MET A 193 17.73 -13.50 -18.49
CA MET A 193 17.70 -12.09 -18.07
C MET A 193 18.84 -11.29 -18.68
N ALA A 194 20.06 -11.81 -18.65
CA ALA A 194 21.23 -11.15 -19.21
C ALA A 194 21.09 -10.86 -20.72
N GLU A 195 20.21 -11.58 -21.43
CA GLU A 195 19.86 -11.31 -22.83
C GLU A 195 18.76 -10.24 -22.99
N LEU A 196 17.94 -10.02 -21.95
CA LEU A 196 16.78 -9.13 -21.96
C LEU A 196 17.06 -7.74 -21.39
N VAL A 197 18.02 -7.61 -20.49
CA VAL A 197 18.39 -6.35 -19.85
C VAL A 197 19.83 -5.95 -20.16
N ASP A 198 20.12 -4.66 -20.03
CA ASP A 198 21.48 -4.19 -20.22
C ASP A 198 22.43 -4.65 -19.10
N SER A 199 23.73 -4.52 -19.36
CA SER A 199 24.78 -4.99 -18.46
C SER A 199 24.81 -4.27 -17.12
N ARG A 200 24.36 -3.01 -17.06
CA ARG A 200 24.33 -2.24 -15.80
C ARG A 200 23.18 -2.70 -14.92
N LEU A 201 22.00 -2.90 -15.51
CA LEU A 201 20.85 -3.44 -14.80
C LEU A 201 21.13 -4.86 -14.28
N THR A 202 21.82 -5.69 -15.07
CA THR A 202 22.27 -7.03 -14.64
C THR A 202 23.20 -6.96 -13.42
N GLN A 203 24.14 -6.00 -13.39
CA GLN A 203 25.05 -5.81 -12.26
C GLN A 203 24.29 -5.36 -11.01
N GLU A 204 23.37 -4.42 -11.16
CA GLU A 204 22.53 -3.94 -10.04
C GLU A 204 21.69 -5.08 -9.45
N MET A 205 21.09 -5.90 -10.30
CA MET A 205 20.36 -7.10 -9.88
C MET A 205 21.22 -8.05 -9.04
N LEU A 206 22.46 -8.30 -9.47
CA LEU A 206 23.40 -9.18 -8.75
C LEU A 206 23.76 -8.63 -7.36
N ILE A 207 23.85 -7.31 -7.21
CA ILE A 207 24.12 -6.66 -5.91
C ILE A 207 22.94 -6.88 -4.95
N LEU A 208 21.70 -6.79 -5.46
CA LEU A 208 20.49 -6.92 -4.63
C LEU A 208 20.17 -8.36 -4.22
N GLU A 209 20.63 -9.37 -4.98
CA GLU A 209 20.36 -10.78 -4.70
C GLU A 209 20.73 -11.21 -3.26
N GLY A 210 21.86 -10.73 -2.75
CA GLY A 210 22.31 -11.08 -1.40
C GLY A 210 21.33 -10.61 -0.32
N SER A 211 20.72 -9.44 -0.52
CA SER A 211 19.80 -8.83 0.44
C SER A 211 18.43 -9.50 0.44
N LEU A 212 18.03 -10.17 -0.65
CA LEU A 212 16.73 -10.84 -0.75
C LEU A 212 16.65 -12.16 0.02
N THR A 213 17.79 -12.78 0.35
CA THR A 213 17.83 -14.03 1.13
C THR A 213 17.19 -13.91 2.50
N THR A 214 17.22 -12.71 3.09
CA THR A 214 16.72 -12.40 4.43
C THR A 214 15.40 -11.64 4.41
N LEU A 215 14.84 -11.38 3.22
CA LEU A 215 13.62 -10.60 3.06
C LEU A 215 12.40 -11.42 3.47
N ASP A 216 11.64 -10.90 4.44
CA ASP A 216 10.32 -11.40 4.79
C ASP A 216 9.38 -11.36 3.56
N PRO A 217 8.69 -12.46 3.20
CA PRO A 217 7.69 -12.44 2.14
C PRO A 217 6.68 -11.29 2.23
N GLN A 218 6.24 -10.92 3.44
CA GLN A 218 5.28 -9.82 3.65
C GLN A 218 5.83 -8.45 3.25
N ALA A 219 7.16 -8.30 3.15
CA ALA A 219 7.82 -7.06 2.77
C ALA A 219 7.95 -6.87 1.25
N ARG A 220 7.62 -7.88 0.44
CA ARG A 220 7.75 -7.82 -1.02
C ARG A 220 6.81 -6.79 -1.65
N LEU A 221 5.52 -6.86 -1.34
CA LEU A 221 4.55 -5.91 -1.91
C LEU A 221 4.80 -4.45 -1.44
N PRO A 222 5.12 -4.19 -0.17
CA PRO A 222 5.54 -2.85 0.27
C PRO A 222 6.79 -2.32 -0.44
N LEU A 223 7.78 -3.16 -0.75
CA LEU A 223 8.94 -2.75 -1.55
C LEU A 223 8.54 -2.36 -2.99
N ILE A 224 7.58 -3.07 -3.58
CA ILE A 224 7.03 -2.73 -4.90
C ILE A 224 6.31 -1.38 -4.83
N ASP A 225 5.50 -1.16 -3.78
CA ASP A 225 4.80 0.11 -3.57
C ASP A 225 5.77 1.29 -3.43
N MET A 226 6.89 1.09 -2.74
CA MET A 226 7.97 2.10 -2.64
C MET A 226 8.66 2.37 -3.99
N ALA A 227 8.77 1.36 -4.85
CA ALA A 227 9.42 1.49 -6.15
C ALA A 227 8.55 2.22 -7.19
N ILE A 228 7.22 2.14 -7.10
CA ILE A 228 6.29 2.71 -8.09
C ILE A 228 6.51 4.22 -8.35
N PRO A 229 6.62 5.10 -7.33
CA PRO A 229 6.89 6.52 -7.55
C PRO A 229 8.18 6.76 -8.33
N THR A 230 9.24 6.01 -8.02
CA THR A 230 10.53 6.08 -8.71
C THR A 230 10.41 5.63 -10.16
N LEU A 231 9.68 4.54 -10.42
CA LEU A 231 9.44 4.01 -11.76
C LEU A 231 8.64 4.97 -12.65
N LYS A 232 7.83 5.87 -12.07
CA LYS A 232 7.15 6.95 -12.82
C LYS A 232 8.12 8.01 -13.35
N ASN A 233 9.35 8.10 -12.84
CA ASN A 233 10.35 9.03 -13.33
C ASN A 233 11.09 8.52 -14.59
N LEU A 234 10.82 7.29 -15.02
CA LEU A 234 11.38 6.75 -16.27
C LEU A 234 10.85 7.51 -17.49
N SER A 235 11.63 7.55 -18.56
CA SER A 235 11.12 7.95 -19.87
C SER A 235 10.17 6.88 -20.43
N HIS A 236 9.28 7.25 -21.34
CA HIS A 236 8.42 6.28 -22.06
C HIS A 236 9.20 5.11 -22.64
N GLU A 237 10.33 5.39 -23.28
CA GLU A 237 11.14 4.34 -23.90
C GLU A 237 11.76 3.40 -22.86
N GLN A 238 12.22 3.94 -21.73
CA GLN A 238 12.72 3.14 -20.61
C GLN A 238 11.61 2.28 -20.01
N TYR A 239 10.42 2.85 -19.81
CA TYR A 239 9.26 2.12 -19.30
C TYR A 239 8.83 0.99 -20.23
N GLU A 240 8.76 1.20 -21.55
CA GLU A 240 8.43 0.14 -22.52
C GLU A 240 9.41 -1.02 -22.47
N ARG A 241 10.72 -0.73 -22.37
CA ARG A 241 11.75 -1.75 -22.22
C ARG A 241 11.58 -2.52 -20.91
N PHE A 242 11.42 -1.80 -19.80
CA PHE A 242 11.20 -2.39 -18.48
C PHE A 242 9.94 -3.28 -18.43
N LYS A 243 8.81 -2.77 -18.93
CA LYS A 243 7.54 -3.49 -19.04
C LYS A 243 7.72 -4.78 -19.84
N LYS A 244 8.41 -4.73 -20.98
CA LYS A 244 8.71 -5.91 -21.79
C LYS A 244 9.54 -6.93 -21.00
N SER A 245 10.57 -6.50 -20.28
CA SER A 245 11.38 -7.38 -19.44
C SER A 245 10.52 -8.05 -18.36
N VAL A 246 9.74 -7.28 -17.60
CA VAL A 246 8.81 -7.81 -16.58
C VAL A 246 7.91 -8.89 -17.17
N LEU A 247 7.20 -8.60 -18.27
CA LEU A 247 6.24 -9.54 -18.88
C LEU A 247 6.88 -10.84 -19.38
N GLN A 248 8.16 -10.83 -19.75
CA GLN A 248 8.85 -12.01 -20.27
C GLN A 248 9.38 -12.96 -19.18
N ILE A 249 9.42 -12.50 -17.92
CA ILE A 249 9.97 -13.25 -16.79
C ILE A 249 8.88 -13.98 -16.02
N LEU A 250 7.64 -13.50 -16.13
CA LEU A 250 6.52 -14.02 -15.36
C LEU A 250 6.26 -15.49 -15.71
N PRO A 251 6.18 -16.36 -14.70
CA PRO A 251 5.77 -17.74 -14.93
C PRO A 251 4.29 -17.77 -15.33
N GLU A 252 3.98 -18.49 -16.40
CA GLU A 252 2.59 -18.69 -16.85
C GLU A 252 1.83 -19.67 -15.95
N THR A 253 2.54 -20.62 -15.31
CA THR A 253 1.96 -21.65 -14.45
C THR A 253 2.92 -22.09 -13.33
N GLY A 254 2.36 -22.70 -12.28
CA GLY A 254 3.11 -23.31 -11.17
C GLY A 254 3.55 -22.31 -10.09
N GLN A 255 4.47 -22.76 -9.23
CA GLN A 255 4.96 -21.97 -8.10
C GLN A 255 5.52 -20.62 -8.55
N GLY A 256 5.05 -19.54 -7.93
CA GLY A 256 5.40 -18.15 -8.27
C GLY A 256 4.50 -17.48 -9.30
N ALA A 257 3.55 -18.19 -9.93
CA ALA A 257 2.61 -17.60 -10.90
C ALA A 257 1.67 -16.57 -10.25
N MET A 258 1.14 -16.86 -9.04
CA MET A 258 0.30 -15.93 -8.28
C MET A 258 1.06 -14.66 -7.90
N PHE A 259 2.26 -14.82 -7.32
CA PHE A 259 3.10 -13.68 -6.97
C PHE A 259 3.47 -12.87 -8.22
N GLY A 260 3.92 -13.53 -9.29
CA GLY A 260 4.25 -12.88 -10.55
C GLY A 260 3.08 -12.08 -11.14
N TRP A 261 1.88 -12.66 -11.13
CA TRP A 261 0.68 -11.93 -11.57
C TRP A 261 0.34 -10.77 -10.65
N THR A 262 0.44 -10.94 -9.32
CA THR A 262 0.21 -9.87 -8.34
C THR A 262 1.13 -8.67 -8.60
N VAL A 263 2.44 -8.92 -8.75
CA VAL A 263 3.43 -7.88 -9.08
C VAL A 263 3.10 -7.22 -10.41
N ARG A 264 2.82 -8.00 -11.47
CA ARG A 264 2.42 -7.47 -12.78
C ARG A 264 1.19 -6.58 -12.68
N HIS A 265 0.16 -7.05 -11.98
CA HIS A 265 -1.11 -6.36 -11.87
C HIS A 265 -0.92 -5.01 -11.18
N VAL A 266 -0.30 -5.00 -9.98
CA VAL A 266 -0.05 -3.80 -9.19
C VAL A 266 0.81 -2.80 -9.97
N LEU A 267 1.92 -3.26 -10.58
CA LEU A 267 2.80 -2.38 -11.35
C LEU A 267 2.09 -1.71 -12.53
N LEU A 268 1.45 -2.51 -13.40
CA LEU A 268 0.79 -1.97 -14.59
C LEU A 268 -0.36 -1.05 -14.20
N ARG A 269 -1.15 -1.44 -13.19
CA ARG A 269 -2.28 -0.66 -12.68
C ARG A 269 -1.89 0.75 -12.21
N HIS A 270 -0.67 0.92 -11.68
CA HIS A 270 -0.18 2.21 -11.19
C HIS A 270 0.73 2.97 -12.18
N LEU A 271 1.39 2.27 -13.11
CA LEU A 271 2.30 2.89 -14.09
C LEU A 271 1.60 3.21 -15.42
N GLU A 272 0.73 2.34 -15.93
CA GLU A 272 0.06 2.54 -17.23
C GLU A 272 -0.80 3.81 -17.31
N PRO A 273 -1.57 4.18 -16.27
CA PRO A 273 -2.29 5.45 -16.29
C PRO A 273 -1.38 6.68 -16.42
N PHE A 274 -0.16 6.61 -15.87
CA PHE A 274 0.82 7.69 -15.94
C PHE A 274 1.45 7.80 -17.33
N PHE A 275 1.86 6.66 -17.92
CA PHE A 275 2.50 6.65 -19.23
C PHE A 275 1.52 6.78 -20.40
N TYR A 276 0.35 6.13 -20.35
CA TYR A 276 -0.58 6.11 -21.49
C TYR A 276 -1.77 7.06 -21.32
N GLY A 277 -1.93 7.69 -20.15
CA GLY A 277 -3.04 8.60 -19.88
C GLY A 277 -4.39 7.89 -19.71
N GLU A 278 -4.38 6.61 -19.32
CA GLU A 278 -5.60 5.84 -19.07
C GLU A 278 -6.39 6.43 -17.89
N ARG A 279 -7.70 6.58 -18.07
CA ARG A 279 -8.59 7.07 -17.02
C ARG A 279 -9.14 5.91 -16.21
N ALA A 280 -9.30 6.13 -14.91
CA ALA A 280 -9.97 5.18 -14.03
C ALA A 280 -11.32 4.72 -14.63
N PRO A 281 -11.64 3.42 -14.54
CA PRO A 281 -12.87 2.87 -15.10
C PRO A 281 -14.08 3.60 -14.50
N ARG A 282 -14.99 4.04 -15.38
CA ARG A 282 -16.25 4.65 -14.97
C ARG A 282 -17.22 3.54 -14.57
N VAL A 283 -18.04 3.79 -13.56
CA VAL A 283 -19.15 2.89 -13.22
C VAL A 283 -20.09 2.80 -14.43
N ARG A 284 -20.28 1.59 -14.96
CA ARG A 284 -21.16 1.30 -16.10
C ARG A 284 -22.18 0.21 -15.78
N ASN A 285 -21.88 -0.65 -14.81
CA ASN A 285 -22.74 -1.76 -14.40
C ASN A 285 -23.29 -1.47 -13.01
N VAL A 286 -24.58 -1.71 -12.81
CA VAL A 286 -25.24 -1.37 -11.55
C VAL A 286 -25.17 -2.55 -10.57
N SER A 287 -25.16 -3.79 -11.08
CA SER A 287 -25.16 -5.00 -10.28
C SER A 287 -24.13 -6.04 -10.75
N LEU A 288 -23.64 -6.87 -9.83
CA LEU A 288 -22.87 -8.07 -10.14
C LEU A 288 -23.65 -9.04 -11.05
N LYS A 289 -25.00 -8.97 -11.05
CA LYS A 289 -25.84 -9.73 -11.98
C LYS A 289 -25.57 -9.40 -13.45
N ASP A 290 -25.18 -8.17 -13.76
CA ASP A 290 -24.87 -7.74 -15.13
C ASP A 290 -23.52 -8.29 -15.61
N VAL A 291 -22.68 -8.77 -14.68
CA VAL A 291 -21.30 -9.22 -14.92
C VAL A 291 -21.03 -10.60 -14.29
N GLN A 292 -22.04 -11.48 -14.24
CA GLN A 292 -21.94 -12.81 -13.63
C GLN A 292 -20.77 -13.62 -14.14
N VAL A 293 -20.57 -13.65 -15.47
CA VAL A 293 -19.45 -14.33 -16.12
C VAL A 293 -18.08 -13.91 -15.55
N HIS A 294 -17.93 -12.63 -15.19
CA HIS A 294 -16.69 -12.13 -14.59
C HIS A 294 -16.58 -12.47 -13.11
N CYS A 295 -17.70 -12.55 -12.38
CA CYS A 295 -17.74 -13.05 -11.01
C CYS A 295 -17.34 -14.54 -10.96
N GLU A 296 -17.84 -15.35 -11.90
CA GLU A 296 -17.46 -16.76 -12.02
C GLU A 296 -15.95 -16.91 -12.22
N VAL A 297 -15.36 -16.13 -13.14
CA VAL A 297 -13.91 -16.15 -13.39
C VAL A 297 -13.15 -15.82 -12.10
N LEU A 298 -13.45 -14.69 -11.47
CA LEU A 298 -12.72 -14.24 -10.28
C LEU A 298 -12.79 -15.26 -9.14
N LEU A 299 -14.01 -15.72 -8.80
CA LEU A 299 -14.21 -16.65 -7.69
C LEU A 299 -13.67 -18.05 -8.01
N SER A 300 -13.77 -18.51 -9.26
CA SER A 300 -13.18 -19.80 -9.67
C SER A 300 -11.66 -19.74 -9.65
N THR A 301 -11.06 -18.63 -10.10
CA THR A 301 -9.60 -18.45 -10.03
C THR A 301 -9.13 -18.45 -8.58
N LEU A 302 -9.81 -17.76 -7.67
CA LEU A 302 -9.46 -17.80 -6.23
C LEU A 302 -9.59 -19.22 -5.65
N ALA A 303 -10.69 -19.90 -5.94
CA ALA A 303 -10.94 -21.25 -5.44
C ALA A 303 -9.90 -22.28 -5.91
N HIS A 304 -9.53 -22.24 -7.20
CA HIS A 304 -8.53 -23.14 -7.78
C HIS A 304 -7.08 -22.81 -7.38
N GLN A 305 -6.79 -21.57 -7.02
CA GLN A 305 -5.45 -21.18 -6.58
C GLN A 305 -5.22 -21.45 -5.08
N GLY A 306 -6.27 -21.37 -4.26
CA GLY A 306 -6.17 -21.67 -2.82
C GLY A 306 -6.22 -23.16 -2.46
N HIS A 307 -6.64 -24.02 -3.39
CA HIS A 307 -6.84 -25.45 -3.10
C HIS A 307 -6.28 -26.37 -4.18
N GLU A 308 -5.58 -27.42 -3.76
CA GLU A 308 -5.06 -28.45 -4.67
C GLU A 308 -6.16 -29.41 -5.17
N ASN A 309 -7.22 -29.60 -4.38
CA ASN A 309 -8.30 -30.53 -4.69
C ASN A 309 -9.53 -29.81 -5.25
N GLU A 310 -10.11 -30.37 -6.31
CA GLU A 310 -11.35 -29.89 -6.94
C GLU A 310 -12.53 -29.81 -5.95
N SER A 311 -12.62 -30.75 -5.00
CA SER A 311 -13.67 -30.76 -3.98
C SER A 311 -13.60 -29.54 -3.06
N ASP A 312 -12.40 -29.17 -2.63
CA ASP A 312 -12.17 -28.07 -1.70
C ASP A 312 -12.36 -26.72 -2.43
N ALA A 313 -11.89 -26.62 -3.67
CA ALA A 313 -12.19 -25.52 -4.59
C ALA A 313 -13.70 -25.33 -4.81
N CYS A 314 -14.45 -26.41 -5.04
CA CYS A 314 -15.89 -26.33 -5.17
C CYS A 314 -16.57 -25.87 -3.87
N SER A 315 -16.09 -26.34 -2.72
CA SER A 315 -16.59 -25.90 -1.42
C SER A 315 -16.38 -24.41 -1.18
N SER A 316 -15.15 -23.91 -1.39
CA SER A 316 -14.82 -22.48 -1.20
C SER A 316 -15.55 -21.57 -2.18
N PHE A 317 -15.70 -22.00 -3.43
CA PHE A 317 -16.51 -21.32 -4.43
C PHE A 317 -17.98 -21.22 -4.00
N ASN A 318 -18.55 -22.32 -3.49
CA ASN A 318 -19.94 -22.34 -3.05
C ASN A 318 -20.18 -21.42 -1.84
N GLN A 319 -19.23 -21.32 -0.92
CA GLN A 319 -19.28 -20.38 0.19
C GLN A 319 -19.25 -18.94 -0.31
N ALA A 320 -18.31 -18.61 -1.20
CA ALA A 320 -18.21 -17.29 -1.82
C ALA A 320 -19.47 -16.92 -2.61
N ARG A 321 -20.06 -17.88 -3.34
CA ARG A 321 -21.32 -17.73 -4.06
C ARG A 321 -22.49 -17.34 -3.16
N GLY A 322 -22.55 -17.95 -1.96
CA GLY A 322 -23.53 -17.60 -0.93
C GLY A 322 -23.36 -16.15 -0.46
N GLU A 323 -22.13 -15.73 -0.21
CA GLU A 323 -21.80 -14.38 0.25
C GLU A 323 -22.16 -13.30 -0.79
N VAL A 324 -21.84 -13.53 -2.07
CA VAL A 324 -22.18 -12.58 -3.14
C VAL A 324 -23.66 -12.59 -3.54
N GLN A 325 -24.47 -13.51 -2.98
CA GLN A 325 -25.90 -13.63 -3.22
C GLN A 325 -26.28 -13.85 -4.70
N LEU A 326 -25.47 -14.62 -5.44
CA LEU A 326 -25.70 -14.97 -6.84
C LEU A 326 -25.81 -16.50 -6.99
N PRO A 327 -27.01 -17.09 -6.85
CA PRO A 327 -27.18 -18.55 -6.78
C PRO A 327 -26.82 -19.28 -8.08
N ASP A 328 -26.88 -18.59 -9.22
CA ASP A 328 -26.66 -19.18 -10.54
C ASP A 328 -25.19 -19.26 -10.95
N LEU A 329 -24.26 -18.73 -10.15
CA LEU A 329 -22.82 -18.80 -10.48
C LEU A 329 -22.34 -20.24 -10.50
N GLN A 330 -21.54 -20.55 -11.53
CA GLN A 330 -20.94 -21.87 -11.72
C GLN A 330 -19.42 -21.80 -11.56
N LEU A 331 -18.88 -22.82 -10.87
CA LEU A 331 -17.44 -23.03 -10.82
C LEU A 331 -16.97 -23.35 -12.24
N ARG A 332 -15.99 -22.59 -12.71
CA ARG A 332 -15.37 -22.81 -14.02
C ARG A 332 -14.24 -23.82 -13.91
N ASP A 333 -14.04 -24.56 -15.00
CA ASP A 333 -12.89 -25.43 -15.15
C ASP A 333 -11.57 -24.64 -14.99
N SER A 334 -10.56 -25.29 -14.39
CA SER A 334 -9.28 -24.65 -14.07
C SER A 334 -8.52 -24.15 -15.31
N ASP A 335 -8.69 -24.80 -16.47
CA ASP A 335 -8.13 -24.38 -17.76
C ASP A 335 -8.69 -23.04 -18.27
N ARG A 336 -9.89 -22.67 -17.81
CA ARG A 336 -10.55 -21.39 -18.14
C ARG A 336 -10.24 -20.28 -17.13
N CYS A 337 -9.56 -20.61 -16.04
CA CYS A 337 -9.24 -19.70 -14.94
C CYS A 337 -7.82 -19.12 -15.06
N THR A 338 -7.41 -18.73 -16.27
CA THR A 338 -6.07 -18.18 -16.50
C THR A 338 -5.95 -16.75 -15.99
N LEU A 339 -4.74 -16.37 -15.61
CA LEU A 339 -4.41 -15.05 -15.08
C LEU A 339 -4.67 -13.91 -16.10
N THR A 340 -4.60 -14.21 -17.40
CA THR A 340 -5.01 -13.28 -18.48
C THR A 340 -6.53 -13.07 -18.51
N VAL A 341 -7.31 -14.13 -18.31
CA VAL A 341 -8.78 -14.04 -18.24
C VAL A 341 -9.22 -13.31 -16.98
N LEU A 342 -8.47 -13.46 -15.88
CA LEU A 342 -8.66 -12.72 -14.64
C LEU A 342 -8.52 -11.20 -14.84
N ASP A 343 -7.52 -10.72 -15.58
CA ASP A 343 -7.38 -9.27 -15.86
C ASP A 343 -8.61 -8.69 -16.57
N ILE A 344 -9.13 -9.41 -17.57
CA ILE A 344 -10.34 -9.02 -18.30
C ILE A 344 -11.55 -8.98 -17.37
N ALA A 345 -11.66 -9.98 -16.47
CA ALA A 345 -12.73 -10.00 -15.48
C ALA A 345 -12.64 -8.80 -14.53
N LEU A 346 -11.45 -8.52 -13.99
CA LEU A 346 -11.24 -7.39 -13.08
C LEU A 346 -11.54 -6.04 -13.74
N ALA A 347 -11.18 -5.84 -15.01
CA ALA A 347 -11.50 -4.62 -15.73
C ALA A 347 -13.01 -4.37 -15.86
N ASN A 348 -13.82 -5.44 -15.98
CA ASN A 348 -15.28 -5.35 -16.03
C ASN A 348 -15.89 -5.20 -14.63
N LEU A 349 -15.36 -5.92 -13.65
CA LEU A 349 -15.79 -5.84 -12.25
C LEU A 349 -15.45 -4.47 -11.64
N ALA A 350 -14.37 -3.83 -12.06
CA ALA A 350 -14.02 -2.46 -11.63
C ALA A 350 -15.07 -1.41 -12.06
N GLN A 351 -15.96 -1.74 -13.00
CA GLN A 351 -17.04 -0.86 -13.48
C GLN A 351 -18.37 -1.05 -12.73
N VAL A 352 -18.44 -1.90 -11.71
CA VAL A 352 -19.63 -2.03 -10.84
C VAL A 352 -19.68 -0.91 -9.79
N THR A 353 -20.84 -0.76 -9.14
CA THR A 353 -21.02 0.25 -8.08
C THR A 353 -20.15 -0.06 -6.84
N PRO A 354 -19.77 0.94 -6.02
CA PRO A 354 -18.99 0.71 -4.80
C PRO A 354 -19.61 -0.29 -3.80
N SER A 355 -20.94 -0.35 -3.71
CA SER A 355 -21.64 -1.31 -2.86
C SER A 355 -21.45 -2.74 -3.36
N GLU A 356 -21.53 -2.96 -4.66
CA GLU A 356 -21.33 -4.27 -5.29
C GLU A 356 -19.86 -4.71 -5.20
N LYS A 357 -18.90 -3.77 -5.28
CA LYS A 357 -17.48 -4.07 -5.03
C LYS A 357 -17.24 -4.57 -3.61
N ARG A 358 -17.93 -3.99 -2.61
CA ARG A 358 -17.86 -4.46 -1.23
C ARG A 358 -18.34 -5.89 -1.10
N ILE A 359 -19.52 -6.20 -1.66
CA ILE A 359 -20.09 -7.56 -1.64
C ILE A 359 -19.15 -8.55 -2.33
N LEU A 360 -18.59 -8.17 -3.48
CA LEU A 360 -17.63 -8.99 -4.21
C LEU A 360 -16.37 -9.28 -3.38
N LEU A 361 -15.79 -8.25 -2.74
CA LEU A 361 -14.61 -8.41 -1.88
C LEU A 361 -14.90 -9.27 -0.64
N GLN A 362 -16.12 -9.21 -0.10
CA GLN A 362 -16.55 -10.12 0.97
C GLN A 362 -16.54 -11.57 0.46
N GLY A 363 -17.11 -11.81 -0.72
CA GLY A 363 -17.06 -13.11 -1.39
C GLY A 363 -15.63 -13.61 -1.63
N CYS A 364 -14.74 -12.75 -2.13
CA CYS A 364 -13.32 -13.09 -2.31
C CYS A 364 -12.64 -13.46 -0.99
N THR A 365 -12.93 -12.71 0.07
CA THR A 365 -12.35 -12.97 1.41
C THR A 365 -12.87 -14.28 2.00
N VAL A 366 -14.16 -14.59 1.82
CA VAL A 366 -14.75 -15.89 2.21
C VAL A 366 -14.12 -17.02 1.42
N CYS A 367 -13.89 -16.84 0.11
CA CYS A 367 -13.25 -17.84 -0.74
C CYS A 367 -11.84 -18.18 -0.25
N VAL A 368 -11.00 -17.15 -0.04
CA VAL A 368 -9.61 -17.29 0.44
C VAL A 368 -9.52 -17.90 1.84
N ARG A 369 -10.54 -17.71 2.68
CA ARG A 369 -10.54 -18.19 4.08
C ARG A 369 -11.38 -19.45 4.30
N ALA A 370 -11.79 -20.13 3.24
CA ALA A 370 -12.72 -21.25 3.34
C ALA A 370 -12.18 -22.43 4.17
N ASP A 371 -10.86 -22.59 4.23
CA ASP A 371 -10.13 -23.60 5.00
C ASP A 371 -9.59 -23.07 6.36
N GLN A 372 -9.96 -21.84 6.74
CA GLN A 372 -9.52 -21.13 7.94
C GLN A 372 -8.01 -20.80 8.00
N GLN A 373 -7.26 -21.04 6.92
CA GLN A 373 -5.83 -20.73 6.83
C GLN A 373 -5.59 -19.87 5.59
N ALA A 374 -5.26 -18.58 5.78
CA ALA A 374 -4.88 -17.73 4.66
C ALA A 374 -3.36 -17.65 4.56
N THR A 375 -2.81 -18.10 3.45
CA THR A 375 -1.38 -17.96 3.15
C THR A 375 -1.04 -16.51 2.79
N ILE A 376 0.24 -16.13 2.91
CA ILE A 376 0.69 -14.79 2.51
C ILE A 376 0.39 -14.52 1.04
N GLU A 377 0.57 -15.52 0.16
CA GLU A 377 0.35 -15.38 -1.28
C GLU A 377 -1.13 -15.12 -1.62
N GLU A 378 -2.07 -15.76 -0.92
CA GLU A 378 -3.49 -15.51 -1.12
C GLU A 378 -3.93 -14.13 -0.62
N LEU A 379 -3.33 -13.65 0.47
CA LEU A 379 -3.61 -12.31 0.99
C LEU A 379 -3.03 -11.23 0.07
N GLU A 380 -1.84 -11.46 -0.49
CA GLU A 380 -1.26 -10.58 -1.52
C GLU A 380 -2.13 -10.56 -2.79
N LEU A 381 -2.62 -11.72 -3.23
CA LEU A 381 -3.56 -11.82 -4.35
C LEU A 381 -4.86 -11.05 -4.07
N LEU A 382 -5.43 -11.21 -2.87
CA LEU A 382 -6.63 -10.47 -2.45
C LEU A 382 -6.39 -8.96 -2.46
N ARG A 383 -5.24 -8.50 -1.95
CA ARG A 383 -4.85 -7.08 -1.98
C ARG A 383 -4.71 -6.56 -3.42
N ALA A 384 -4.11 -7.34 -4.32
CA ALA A 384 -3.98 -6.99 -5.74
C ALA A 384 -5.33 -6.90 -6.44
N ILE A 385 -6.24 -7.84 -6.19
CA ILE A 385 -7.63 -7.80 -6.66
C ILE A 385 -8.34 -6.55 -6.14
N SER A 386 -8.17 -6.24 -4.86
CA SER A 386 -8.77 -5.07 -4.22
C SER A 386 -8.28 -3.76 -4.85
N ASP A 387 -6.99 -3.64 -5.15
CA ASP A 387 -6.44 -2.50 -5.91
C ASP A 387 -6.97 -2.43 -7.35
N GLY A 388 -7.08 -3.57 -8.04
CA GLY A 388 -7.68 -3.70 -9.37
C GLY A 388 -9.13 -3.20 -9.40
N LEU A 389 -9.90 -3.46 -8.35
CA LEU A 389 -11.27 -2.96 -8.18
C LEU A 389 -11.32 -1.47 -7.78
N GLY A 390 -10.19 -0.84 -7.47
CA GLY A 390 -10.12 0.56 -7.01
C GLY A 390 -10.52 0.72 -5.54
N CYS A 391 -10.35 -0.33 -4.75
CA CYS A 391 -10.66 -0.39 -3.33
C CYS A 391 -9.41 -0.88 -2.57
N PRO A 392 -8.33 -0.09 -2.48
CA PRO A 392 -7.07 -0.56 -1.90
C PRO A 392 -7.25 -1.02 -0.45
N MET A 393 -6.66 -2.17 -0.13
CA MET A 393 -6.76 -2.82 1.17
C MET A 393 -5.41 -2.75 1.89
N PRO A 394 -5.37 -2.35 3.18
CA PRO A 394 -4.13 -2.39 3.97
C PRO A 394 -3.61 -3.83 4.13
N PRO A 395 -2.35 -4.01 4.58
CA PRO A 395 -1.85 -5.34 4.95
C PRO A 395 -2.81 -6.03 5.92
N ILE A 396 -3.25 -7.23 5.57
CA ILE A 396 -4.10 -8.04 6.44
C ILE A 396 -3.20 -8.59 7.54
N LEU A 397 -3.47 -8.19 8.78
CA LEU A 397 -2.71 -8.64 9.94
C LEU A 397 -2.97 -10.14 10.18
N VAL A 398 -1.99 -10.97 9.86
CA VAL A 398 -1.97 -12.39 10.22
C VAL A 398 -0.98 -12.56 11.37
N PRO A 399 -1.31 -13.34 12.42
CA PRO A 399 -0.31 -13.70 13.42
C PRO A 399 0.87 -14.40 12.75
N ALA A 400 2.09 -14.02 13.11
CA ALA A 400 3.29 -14.75 12.68
C ALA A 400 3.20 -16.20 13.21
N HIS A 401 3.45 -17.17 12.33
CA HIS A 401 3.51 -18.60 12.67
C HIS A 401 4.78 -18.97 13.41
#